data_AF-A0A179HTX8-F1
#
_entry.id   AF-A0A179HTX8-F1
#
_cell.length_a   1.000
_cell.length_b   1.000
_cell.length_c   1.000
_cell.angle_alpha   90.00
_cell.angle_beta   90.00
_cell.angle_gamma   90.00
#
_symmetry.space_group_name_H-M   'P 1'
#
loop_
_entity.id
_entity.type
_entity.pdbx_description
1 polymer ?
#
loop_
_entity_poly.entity_id
_entity_poly.type
_entity_poly.pdbx_seq_one_letter_code
_entity_poly.pdbx_strand_id
1 'polypeptide(L)' 'MPVPFETLLPYAIMIGMFGVTGTGLAAVKTWRNEGKRPRYSLDQWDK' A
#
# COMPACT_ATOMS: atom_id res chain seq x y z
N MET A 1 22.99 -5.04 25.93
CA MET A 1 22.56 -6.26 25.21
C MET A 1 22.02 -5.85 23.85
N PRO A 2 22.52 -6.39 22.73
CA PRO A 2 21.99 -6.10 21.40
C PRO A 2 20.54 -6.59 21.27
N VAL A 3 19.74 -5.93 20.43
CA VAL A 3 18.33 -6.30 20.20
C VAL A 3 18.27 -7.64 19.46
N PRO A 4 17.47 -8.62 19.93
CA PRO A 4 17.30 -9.91 19.24
C PRO A 4 16.48 -9.72 17.95
N PHE A 5 17.13 -9.88 16.78
CA PHE A 5 16.52 -9.61 15.47
C PHE A 5 15.36 -10.58 15.16
N GLU A 6 15.41 -11.78 15.72
CA GLU A 6 14.40 -12.82 15.57
C GLU A 6 13.02 -12.34 16.06
N THR A 7 13.00 -11.49 17.08
CA THR A 7 11.77 -10.88 17.59
C THR A 7 11.16 -9.86 16.62
N LEU A 8 11.97 -9.32 15.70
CA LEU A 8 11.54 -8.33 14.70
C LEU A 8 11.08 -8.99 13.40
N LEU A 9 11.47 -10.24 13.13
CA LEU A 9 11.12 -10.96 11.90
C LEU A 9 9.60 -11.01 11.64
N PRO A 10 8.73 -11.33 12.62
CA PRO A 10 7.29 -11.34 12.37
C PRO A 10 6.75 -9.97 11.94
N TYR A 11 7.25 -8.90 12.57
CA TYR A 11 6.87 -7.53 12.23
C TYR A 11 7.37 -7.11 10.86
N ALA A 12 8.60 -7.46 10.51
CA ALA A 12 9.16 -7.19 9.19
C ALA A 12 8.35 -7.89 8.08
N ILE A 13 7.94 -9.14 8.31
CA ILE A 13 7.07 -9.88 7.39
C ILE A 13 5.72 -9.17 7.25
N MET A 14 5.08 -8.81 8.36
CA MET A 14 3.79 -8.10 8.32
C MET A 14 3.91 -6.77 7.56
N ILE A 15 4.90 -5.95 7.88
CA ILE A 15 5.17 -4.68 7.19
C ILE A 15 5.41 -4.92 5.71
N GLY A 16 6.20 -5.94 5.35
CA GLY A 16 6.44 -6.33 3.97
C GLY A 16 5.16 -6.70 3.24
N MET A 17 4.31 -7.55 3.83
CA MET A 17 3.05 -7.97 3.22
C MET A 17 2.07 -6.80 3.03
N PHE A 18 1.93 -5.92 4.03
CA PHE A 18 1.11 -4.71 3.90
C PHE A 18 1.68 -3.73 2.87
N GLY A 19 3.00 -3.56 2.85
CA GLY A 19 3.69 -2.72 1.87
C GLY A 19 3.51 -3.20 0.44
N VAL A 20 3.74 -4.50 0.18
CA VAL A 20 3.53 -5.12 -1.13
C VAL A 20 2.07 -5.00 -1.57
N THR A 21 1.12 -5.26 -0.68
CA THR A 21 -0.31 -5.17 -1.01
C THR A 21 -0.73 -3.73 -1.32
N GLY A 22 -0.33 -2.77 -0.49
CA GLY A 22 -0.68 -1.35 -0.67
C GLY A 22 -0.09 -0.76 -1.94
N THR A 23 1.20 -1.03 -2.20
CA THR A 23 1.88 -0.57 -3.43
C THR A 23 1.33 -1.27 -4.67
N GLY A 24 1.06 -2.58 -4.62
CA GLY A 24 0.42 -3.32 -5.71
C GLY A 24 -0.95 -2.76 -6.07
N LEU A 25 -1.80 -2.48 -5.08
CA LEU A 25 -3.10 -1.86 -5.31
C LEU A 25 -2.98 -0.44 -5.88
N ALA A 26 -2.03 0.36 -5.41
CA ALA A 26 -1.79 1.69 -5.96
C ALA A 26 -1.36 1.62 -7.42
N ALA A 27 -0.41 0.74 -7.77
CA ALA A 27 0.08 0.53 -9.11
C ALA A 27 -1.03 0.10 -10.09
N VAL A 28 -1.86 -0.87 -9.68
CA VAL A 28 -3.01 -1.33 -10.48
C VAL A 28 -4.01 -0.19 -10.70
N LYS A 29 -4.33 0.59 -9.67
CA LYS A 29 -5.25 1.73 -9.79
C LYS A 29 -4.71 2.81 -10.73
N THR A 30 -3.42 3.13 -10.65
CA THR A 30 -2.79 4.09 -11.57
C THR A 30 -2.78 3.57 -13.00
N TRP A 31 -2.48 2.29 -13.23
CA TRP A 31 -2.48 1.73 -14.57
C TRP A 31 -3.86 1.76 -15.20
N ARG A 32 -4.90 1.40 -14.43
CA ARG A 32 -6.30 1.48 -14.87
C ARG A 32 -6.77 2.90 -15.17
N ASN A 33 -6.13 3.90 -14.58
CA ASN A 33 -6.50 5.31 -14.71
C ASN A 33 -5.55 6.07 -15.63
N GLU A 34 -5.02 5.40 -16.67
CA GLU A 34 -4.13 6.02 -17.68
C GLU A 34 -2.87 6.66 -17.08
N GLY A 35 -2.39 6.13 -15.95
CA GLY A 35 -1.27 6.69 -15.20
C GLY A 35 -1.64 7.85 -14.26
N LYS A 36 -2.90 8.30 -14.26
CA LYS A 36 -3.39 9.35 -13.36
C LYS A 36 -3.69 8.78 -11.98
N ARG A 37 -3.59 9.62 -10.95
CA ARG A 37 -3.95 9.23 -9.59
C ARG A 37 -5.47 9.02 -9.47
N PRO A 38 -5.93 7.94 -8.80
CA PRO A 38 -7.35 7.72 -8.57
C PRO A 38 -7.95 8.88 -7.75
N ARG A 39 -9.17 9.30 -8.09
CA ARG A 39 -9.91 10.30 -7.32
C ARG A 39 -10.61 9.63 -6.13
N TYR A 40 -10.58 10.29 -4.99
CA TYR A 40 -11.23 9.84 -3.76
C TYR A 40 -12.24 10.90 -3.31
N SER A 41 -13.29 10.49 -2.60
CA SER A 41 -14.32 11.41 -2.07
C SER A 41 -15.04 12.23 -3.15
N LEU A 42 -15.41 11.60 -4.28
CA LEU A 42 -16.23 12.24 -5.31
C LEU A 42 -17.61 12.59 -4.75
N ASP A 43 -18.03 13.84 -4.93
CA ASP A 43 -19.36 14.30 -4.56
C ASP A 43 -20.39 13.95 -5.66
N GLN A 44 -21.64 14.38 -5.48
CA GLN A 44 -22.70 14.10 -6.46
C GLN A 44 -22.50 14.82 -7.80
N TRP A 45 -21.69 15.86 -7.84
CA TRP A 45 -21.38 16.61 -9.06
C TRP A 45 -20.21 15.97 -9.84
N ASP A 46 -19.26 15.37 -9.12
CA ASP A 46 -18.03 14.76 -9.63
C ASP A 46 -18.17 13.29 -10.06
N LYS A 47 -19.33 12.67 -9.82
CA LYS A 47 -19.60 11.25 -10.06
C LYS A 47 -19.89 10.94 -11.53
#